data_AF-A0A232EU40-F1
#
_entry.id   AF-A0A232EU40-F1
#
_cell.length_a   1.000
_cell.length_b   1.000
_cell.length_c   1.000
_cell.angle_alpha   90.00
_cell.angle_beta   90.00
_cell.angle_gamma   90.00
#
_symmetry.space_group_name_H-M   'P 1'
#
loop_
_entity.id
_entity.type
_entity.pdbx_description
1 polymer ?
#
loop_
_entity_poly.entity_id
_entity_poly.type
_entity_poly.pdbx_seq_one_letter_code
_entity_poly.pdbx_strand_id
1 'polypeptide(L)'
;MFACTRFIAPVARSTLVSGSKAYIRPISSAVLNQSQTLQQQNQTPVSLYCNLVLFQSPAIRSFQTSTISRDIDSAAKFIGAGAATVGVAGSGIGVGLVFGCLIIGYARNPSLKQQLFAYAILGFALTEAMGAGIGSVFGSLIIGYARNPSLKQQLFSYAILGFALSEAMGLFCLMMAFLLLFAF
;
A
#
# COMPACT_ATOMS: atom_id res chain seq x y z
N MET A 1 -32.02 12.84 36.20
CA MET A 1 -30.94 13.85 36.11
C MET A 1 -29.74 13.20 35.42
N PHE A 2 -29.12 13.90 34.49
CA PHE A 2 -28.19 13.43 33.43
C PHE A 2 -26.87 12.77 33.91
N ALA A 3 -26.39 11.76 33.16
CA ALA A 3 -24.98 11.48 32.76
C ALA A 3 -24.89 10.09 32.07
N CYS A 4 -24.79 9.97 30.74
CA CYS A 4 -23.57 9.94 29.90
C CYS A 4 -22.68 8.67 30.01
N THR A 5 -22.82 7.81 28.99
CA THR A 5 -21.76 7.13 28.20
C THR A 5 -20.61 6.38 28.89
N ARG A 6 -20.54 5.05 28.69
CA ARG A 6 -19.44 4.37 27.96
C ARG A 6 -19.77 2.92 27.63
N PHE A 7 -19.61 2.61 26.35
CA PHE A 7 -19.83 1.34 25.68
C PHE A 7 -18.65 0.37 25.95
N ILE A 8 -18.99 -0.87 26.28
CA ILE A 8 -18.35 -2.14 25.86
C ILE A 8 -16.88 -2.42 26.27
N ALA A 9 -16.74 -3.26 27.30
CA ALA A 9 -15.83 -4.42 27.31
C ALA A 9 -16.70 -5.67 26.99
N PRO A 10 -16.19 -6.86 26.56
CA PRO A 10 -15.04 -7.55 27.16
C PRO A 10 -14.21 -8.41 26.17
N VAL A 11 -13.41 -9.35 26.70
CA VAL A 11 -12.59 -10.38 26.02
C VAL A 11 -11.10 -10.02 25.85
N ALA A 12 -10.49 -9.60 26.96
CA ALA A 12 -9.09 -9.92 27.24
C ALA A 12 -9.05 -11.33 27.86
N ARG A 13 -8.96 -12.38 27.03
CA ARG A 13 -8.72 -13.75 27.51
C ARG A 13 -8.08 -14.63 26.42
N SER A 14 -6.77 -14.52 26.29
CA SER A 14 -5.93 -15.55 25.66
C SER A 14 -4.56 -15.45 26.32
N THR A 15 -4.41 -16.06 27.50
CA THR A 15 -3.69 -17.33 27.68
C THR A 15 -2.25 -17.30 27.17
N LEU A 16 -1.37 -16.94 28.11
CA LEU A 16 -0.06 -17.55 28.30
C LEU A 16 0.01 -18.97 27.73
N VAL A 17 0.67 -19.13 26.58
CA VAL A 17 1.27 -20.39 26.15
C VAL A 17 2.76 -20.16 26.07
N SER A 18 3.42 -20.72 27.09
CA SER A 18 4.83 -21.03 27.15
C SER A 18 5.22 -21.92 25.96
N GLY A 19 6.31 -21.57 25.27
CA GLY A 19 7.02 -22.46 24.35
C GLY A 19 6.73 -22.26 22.86
N SER A 20 7.54 -21.42 22.21
CA SER A 20 8.07 -21.64 20.84
C SER A 20 9.12 -20.57 20.51
N LYS A 21 10.29 -20.66 21.15
CA LYS A 21 11.53 -20.06 20.62
C LYS A 21 12.12 -21.03 19.58
N ALA A 22 11.49 -21.15 18.42
CA ALA A 22 12.11 -21.74 17.23
C ALA A 22 11.21 -21.45 16.02
N TYR A 23 11.81 -21.11 14.88
CA TYR A 23 11.17 -20.89 13.58
C TYR A 23 10.63 -19.49 13.25
N ILE A 24 11.46 -18.46 13.42
CA ILE A 24 11.55 -17.37 12.44
C ILE A 24 13.04 -17.06 12.20
N ARG A 25 13.69 -17.85 11.33
CA ARG A 25 14.90 -17.40 10.64
C ARG A 25 14.44 -16.91 9.26
N PRO A 26 14.58 -15.62 8.91
CA PRO A 26 14.49 -15.22 7.51
C PRO A 26 15.75 -15.73 6.80
N ILE A 27 15.59 -16.73 5.94
CA ILE A 27 16.60 -17.17 4.97
C ILE A 27 16.64 -16.09 3.87
N SER A 28 17.39 -15.01 4.09
CA SER A 28 17.74 -14.02 3.06
C SER A 28 18.96 -13.20 3.51
N SER A 29 20.10 -13.86 3.69
CA SER A 29 21.42 -13.21 3.74
C SER A 29 22.52 -14.21 3.41
N ALA A 30 22.38 -14.87 2.27
CA ALA A 30 23.50 -15.54 1.61
C ALA A 30 23.61 -14.98 0.19
N VAL A 31 24.82 -14.57 -0.18
CA VAL A 31 25.25 -14.19 -1.53
C VAL A 31 25.01 -12.73 -1.92
N LEU A 32 25.81 -11.82 -1.33
CA LEU A 32 26.59 -10.85 -2.11
C LEU A 32 27.74 -10.30 -1.26
N ASN A 33 28.82 -11.06 -1.10
CA ASN A 33 30.11 -10.46 -0.78
C ASN A 33 31.21 -11.23 -1.50
N GLN A 34 31.40 -10.87 -2.77
CA GLN A 34 32.58 -11.26 -3.52
C GLN A 34 33.11 -10.00 -4.20
N SER A 35 34.32 -9.61 -3.79
CA SER A 35 35.25 -8.66 -4.44
C SER A 35 35.30 -7.22 -3.90
N GLN A 36 35.90 -7.00 -2.73
CA GLN A 36 36.80 -5.85 -2.50
C GLN A 36 37.96 -6.25 -1.57
N THR A 37 38.98 -6.88 -2.15
CA THR A 37 40.35 -6.86 -1.63
C THR A 37 41.17 -6.00 -2.59
N LEU A 38 41.78 -4.91 -2.08
CA LEU A 38 43.17 -4.48 -2.30
C LEU A 38 43.37 -2.99 -1.94
N GLN A 39 44.41 -2.73 -1.12
CA GLN A 39 45.10 -1.47 -0.80
C GLN A 39 44.41 -0.57 0.27
N GLN A 40 45.03 -0.15 1.39
CA GLN A 40 46.44 0.17 1.63
C GLN A 40 46.79 0.10 3.14
N GLN A 41 47.94 -0.52 3.44
CA GLN A 41 48.64 -0.54 4.73
C GLN A 41 49.13 0.85 5.17
N ASN A 42 49.04 1.18 6.46
CA ASN A 42 50.21 1.68 7.22
C ASN A 42 50.05 1.58 8.75
N GLN A 43 50.79 0.63 9.34
CA GLN A 43 51.58 0.61 10.60
C GLN A 43 51.37 1.73 11.66
N THR A 44 51.43 1.59 13.00
CA THR A 44 51.52 0.54 14.06
C THR A 44 51.40 1.28 15.46
N PRO A 45 51.86 0.81 16.66
CA PRO A 45 51.04 0.21 17.72
C PRO A 45 51.25 0.81 19.15
N VAL A 46 50.20 1.07 19.96
CA VAL A 46 50.38 1.15 21.43
C VAL A 46 49.14 0.63 22.16
N SER A 47 49.15 -0.68 22.42
CA SER A 47 48.31 -1.32 23.44
C SER A 47 49.25 -1.85 24.52
N LEU A 48 49.52 -1.03 25.54
CA LEU A 48 49.99 -1.43 26.87
C LEU A 48 50.17 -0.14 27.69
N TYR A 49 49.22 0.17 28.55
CA TYR A 49 49.49 0.56 29.94
C TYR A 49 48.17 0.71 30.70
N CYS A 50 48.16 0.15 31.91
CA CYS A 50 47.30 0.48 33.04
C CYS A 50 45.86 -0.04 33.04
N ASN A 51 45.77 -1.32 33.39
CA ASN A 51 44.77 -1.78 34.35
C ASN A 51 45.13 -1.16 35.73
N LEU A 52 44.52 -0.03 36.09
CA LEU A 52 44.50 0.47 37.47
C LEU A 52 43.11 1.01 37.78
N VAL A 53 42.43 0.28 38.65
CA VAL A 53 41.16 0.63 39.29
C VAL A 53 41.39 1.85 40.20
N LEU A 54 40.87 3.01 39.81
CA LEU A 54 40.21 4.01 40.68
C LEU A 54 39.81 5.24 39.86
N PHE A 55 38.71 5.90 40.25
CA PHE A 55 38.11 7.11 39.66
C PHE A 55 37.17 6.92 38.47
N GLN A 56 35.94 6.56 38.83
CA GLN A 56 34.71 7.31 38.52
C GLN A 56 34.83 8.38 37.42
N SER A 57 34.38 8.01 36.23
CA SER A 57 33.75 8.94 35.29
C SER A 57 32.60 8.18 34.65
N PRO A 58 31.35 8.68 34.67
CA PRO A 58 30.37 8.15 33.74
C PRO A 58 30.95 8.44 32.36
N ALA A 59 31.34 7.40 31.63
CA ALA A 59 31.64 7.55 30.22
C ALA A 59 30.39 8.18 29.62
N ILE A 60 30.46 9.47 29.31
CA ILE A 60 29.48 10.14 28.46
C ILE A 60 29.55 9.29 27.20
N ARG A 61 28.57 8.42 27.03
CA ARG A 61 28.28 7.83 25.73
C ARG A 61 28.03 9.05 24.88
N SER A 62 29.05 9.49 24.14
CA SER A 62 28.85 10.40 23.05
C SER A 62 27.72 9.76 22.26
N PHE A 63 26.63 10.52 22.10
CA PHE A 63 25.69 10.18 21.04
C PHE A 63 26.55 10.19 19.78
N GLN A 64 27.00 9.01 19.34
CA GLN A 64 27.52 8.85 17.99
C GLN A 64 26.34 9.15 17.10
N THR A 65 26.20 10.40 16.66
CA THR A 65 25.26 10.79 15.62
C THR A 65 25.84 10.33 14.29
N SER A 66 26.03 9.01 14.12
CA SER A 66 26.31 8.46 12.79
C SER A 66 25.05 8.69 11.95
N THR A 67 25.17 9.59 10.97
CA THR A 67 24.26 9.75 9.83
C THR A 67 22.78 10.09 10.13
N ILE A 68 22.50 11.28 10.65
CA ILE A 68 21.12 11.82 10.77
C ILE A 68 20.32 11.73 9.44
N SER A 69 20.97 11.89 8.28
CA SER A 69 20.27 11.84 6.99
C SER A 69 19.81 10.43 6.58
N ARG A 70 20.57 9.37 6.90
CA ARG A 70 20.22 8.01 6.42
C ARG A 70 18.99 7.43 7.10
N ASP A 71 18.80 7.74 8.39
CA ASP A 71 17.65 7.26 9.14
C ASP A 71 16.35 7.94 8.68
N ILE A 72 16.40 9.24 8.35
CA ILE A 72 15.24 9.99 7.82
C ILE A 72 14.85 9.49 6.43
N ASP A 73 15.81 9.26 5.53
CA ASP A 73 15.53 8.71 4.19
C ASP A 73 14.90 7.31 4.28
N SER A 74 15.36 6.49 5.23
CA SER A 74 14.77 5.17 5.47
C SER A 74 13.34 5.26 6.01
N ALA A 75 13.09 6.17 6.96
CA ALA A 75 11.75 6.41 7.50
C ALA A 75 10.80 6.94 6.42
N ALA A 76 11.26 7.89 5.59
CA ALA A 76 10.49 8.43 4.48
C ALA A 76 10.11 7.35 3.45
N LYS A 77 11.00 6.39 3.15
CA LYS A 77 10.69 5.26 2.27
C LYS A 77 9.57 4.37 2.82
N PHE A 78 9.60 4.07 4.12
CA PHE A 78 8.54 3.26 4.74
C PHE A 78 7.20 3.99 4.80
N ILE A 79 7.21 5.30 5.06
CA ILE A 79 6.01 6.14 5.01
C ILE A 79 5.46 6.20 3.58
N GLY A 80 6.32 6.44 2.60
CA GLY A 80 5.94 6.47 1.18
C GLY A 80 5.39 5.13 0.70
N ALA A 81 6.02 4.02 1.08
CA ALA A 81 5.52 2.67 0.80
C ALA A 81 4.14 2.44 1.44
N GLY A 82 3.95 2.83 2.70
CA GLY A 82 2.66 2.77 3.39
C GLY A 82 1.59 3.59 2.68
N ALA A 83 1.89 4.85 2.32
CA ALA A 83 0.99 5.73 1.60
C ALA A 83 0.59 5.17 0.23
N ALA A 84 1.53 4.55 -0.50
CA ALA A 84 1.25 3.91 -1.79
C ALA A 84 0.24 2.75 -1.66
N THR A 85 0.27 1.98 -0.55
CA THR A 85 -0.67 0.87 -0.34
C THR A 85 -2.13 1.32 -0.09
N VAL A 86 -2.36 2.57 0.31
CA VAL A 86 -3.72 3.08 0.54
C VAL A 86 -4.56 3.06 -0.74
N GLY A 87 -3.92 3.17 -1.92
CA GLY A 87 -4.58 3.08 -3.22
C GLY A 87 -5.34 1.76 -3.44
N VAL A 88 -4.90 0.66 -2.82
CA VAL A 88 -5.53 -0.66 -2.96
C VAL A 88 -6.96 -0.66 -2.40
N ALA A 89 -7.25 0.15 -1.38
CA ALA A 89 -8.60 0.29 -0.85
C ALA A 89 -9.58 0.81 -1.92
N GLY A 90 -9.11 1.70 -2.80
CA GLY A 90 -9.89 2.19 -3.92
C GLY A 90 -10.27 1.07 -4.89
N SER A 91 -9.32 0.22 -5.27
CA SER A 91 -9.59 -0.93 -6.15
C SER A 91 -10.61 -1.88 -5.49
N GLY A 92 -10.41 -2.25 -4.23
CA GLY A 92 -11.33 -3.15 -3.52
C GLY A 92 -12.78 -2.64 -3.49
N ILE A 93 -12.98 -1.36 -3.20
CA ILE A 93 -14.30 -0.72 -3.24
C ILE A 93 -14.87 -0.75 -4.67
N GLY A 94 -14.07 -0.36 -5.65
CA GLY A 94 -14.54 -0.31 -7.04
C GLY A 94 -14.95 -1.68 -7.58
N VAL A 95 -14.16 -2.72 -7.30
CA VAL A 95 -14.44 -4.09 -7.77
C VAL A 95 -15.73 -4.59 -7.13
N GLY A 96 -15.90 -4.36 -5.82
CA GLY A 96 -17.14 -4.66 -5.11
C GLY A 96 -18.35 -3.97 -5.72
N LEU A 97 -18.22 -2.70 -6.15
CA LEU A 97 -19.29 -1.97 -6.82
C LEU A 97 -19.61 -2.54 -8.21
N VAL A 98 -18.62 -2.86 -9.04
CA VAL A 98 -18.84 -3.43 -10.38
C VAL A 98 -19.57 -4.76 -10.30
N PHE A 99 -19.08 -5.68 -9.46
CA PHE A 99 -19.68 -7.00 -9.31
C PHE A 99 -21.03 -6.95 -8.57
N GLY A 100 -21.20 -6.03 -7.60
CA GLY A 100 -22.50 -5.78 -6.98
C GLY A 100 -23.54 -5.31 -8.00
N CYS A 101 -23.16 -4.37 -8.86
CA CYS A 101 -24.01 -3.88 -9.94
C CYS A 101 -24.27 -4.94 -11.01
N LEU A 102 -23.30 -5.82 -11.30
CA LEU A 102 -23.48 -6.97 -12.18
C LEU A 102 -24.58 -7.91 -11.68
N ILE A 103 -24.55 -8.27 -10.40
CA ILE A 103 -25.57 -9.16 -9.82
C ILE A 103 -26.95 -8.52 -9.94
N ILE A 104 -27.07 -7.24 -9.58
CA ILE A 104 -28.33 -6.49 -9.66
C ILE A 104 -28.80 -6.36 -11.11
N GLY A 105 -27.90 -6.02 -12.04
CA GLY A 105 -28.22 -5.87 -13.46
C GLY A 105 -28.62 -7.19 -14.10
N TYR A 106 -27.92 -8.28 -13.77
CA TYR A 106 -28.22 -9.62 -14.26
C TYR A 106 -29.56 -10.13 -13.76
N ALA A 107 -29.88 -9.90 -12.47
CA ALA A 107 -31.18 -10.25 -11.90
C ALA A 107 -32.36 -9.56 -12.60
N ARG A 108 -32.14 -8.38 -13.20
CA ARG A 108 -33.16 -7.66 -13.96
C ARG A 108 -33.34 -8.19 -15.37
N ASN A 109 -32.25 -8.53 -16.06
CA ASN A 109 -32.28 -8.97 -17.44
C ASN A 109 -31.29 -10.13 -17.71
N PRO A 110 -31.71 -11.38 -17.45
CA PRO A 110 -30.82 -12.55 -17.57
C PRO A 110 -30.41 -12.87 -19.00
N SER A 111 -31.16 -12.40 -20.01
CA SER A 111 -30.85 -12.59 -21.43
C SER A 111 -29.57 -11.88 -21.88
N LEU A 112 -29.11 -10.86 -21.15
CA LEU A 112 -27.94 -10.03 -21.50
C LEU A 112 -26.65 -10.47 -20.77
N LYS A 113 -26.63 -11.67 -20.18
CA LYS A 113 -25.52 -12.19 -19.34
C LYS A 113 -24.14 -11.93 -19.94
N GLN A 114 -23.95 -12.33 -21.19
CA GLN A 114 -22.64 -12.34 -21.83
C GLN A 114 -22.06 -10.92 -21.93
N GLN A 115 -22.92 -9.95 -22.27
CA GLN A 115 -22.50 -8.55 -22.44
C GLN A 115 -22.34 -7.86 -21.10
N LEU A 116 -23.25 -8.07 -20.13
CA LEU A 116 -23.10 -7.52 -18.78
C LEU A 116 -21.82 -8.04 -18.12
N PHE A 117 -21.54 -9.34 -18.25
CA PHE A 117 -20.31 -9.93 -17.74
C PHE A 117 -19.07 -9.34 -18.43
N ALA A 118 -19.09 -9.17 -19.75
CA ALA A 118 -18.00 -8.52 -20.47
C ALA A 118 -17.73 -7.08 -19.97
N TYR A 119 -18.79 -6.29 -19.75
CA TYR A 119 -18.64 -4.94 -19.18
C TYR A 119 -18.18 -4.95 -17.73
N ALA A 120 -18.55 -5.96 -16.95
CA ALA A 120 -18.06 -6.12 -15.58
C ALA A 120 -16.56 -6.49 -15.55
N ILE A 121 -16.10 -7.37 -16.43
CA ILE A 121 -14.68 -7.71 -16.52
C ILE A 121 -13.86 -6.53 -17.02
N LEU A 122 -14.38 -5.77 -17.99
CA LEU A 122 -13.75 -4.55 -18.46
C LEU A 122 -13.68 -3.51 -17.33
N GLY A 123 -14.79 -3.31 -16.59
CA GLY A 123 -14.82 -2.41 -15.43
C GLY A 123 -13.90 -2.85 -14.30
N PHE A 124 -13.78 -4.15 -14.04
CA PHE A 124 -12.84 -4.74 -13.08
C PHE A 124 -11.39 -4.39 -13.46
N ALA A 125 -11.00 -4.66 -14.71
CA ALA A 125 -9.64 -4.39 -15.18
C ALA A 125 -9.25 -2.91 -15.05
N LEU A 126 -10.17 -2.01 -15.38
CA LEU A 126 -9.94 -0.57 -15.27
C LEU A 126 -9.96 -0.07 -13.81
N THR A 127 -10.74 -0.71 -12.95
CA THR A 127 -10.81 -0.39 -11.52
C THR A 127 -9.53 -0.74 -10.78
N GLU A 128 -8.83 -1.81 -11.19
CA GLU A 128 -7.55 -2.18 -10.58
C GLU A 128 -6.50 -1.07 -10.73
N ALA A 129 -6.51 -0.35 -11.86
CA ALA A 129 -5.56 0.74 -12.11
C ALA A 129 -5.91 2.04 -11.37
N MET A 130 -7.21 2.39 -11.31
CA MET A 130 -7.66 3.73 -10.91
C MET A 130 -8.48 3.78 -9.63
N GLY A 131 -8.97 2.65 -9.16
CA GLY A 131 -9.74 2.52 -7.92
C GLY A 131 -11.25 2.81 -8.05
N ALA A 132 -11.84 3.28 -6.95
CA ALA A 132 -13.28 3.23 -6.72
C ALA A 132 -14.13 4.03 -7.73
N GLY A 133 -13.56 5.11 -8.28
CA GLY A 133 -14.25 5.98 -9.23
C GLY A 133 -14.74 5.21 -10.46
N ILE A 134 -13.86 4.41 -11.06
CA ILE A 134 -14.19 3.58 -12.23
C ILE A 134 -15.24 2.53 -11.90
N GLY A 135 -15.17 1.94 -10.70
CA GLY A 135 -16.15 0.96 -10.27
C GLY A 135 -17.57 1.52 -10.20
N SER A 136 -17.73 2.80 -9.84
CA SER A 136 -19.02 3.48 -9.87
C SER A 136 -19.54 3.75 -11.29
N VAL A 137 -18.64 4.13 -12.21
CA VAL A 137 -18.97 4.42 -13.62
C VAL A 137 -19.42 3.15 -14.34
N PHE A 138 -18.63 2.08 -14.21
CA PHE A 138 -18.96 0.79 -14.82
C PHE A 138 -20.13 0.09 -14.11
N GLY A 139 -20.28 0.25 -12.80
CA GLY A 139 -21.46 -0.21 -12.09
C GLY A 139 -22.75 0.44 -12.62
N SER A 140 -22.70 1.75 -12.85
CA SER A 140 -23.81 2.51 -13.44
C SER A 140 -24.08 2.13 -14.89
N LEU A 141 -23.03 1.87 -15.68
CA LEU A 141 -23.16 1.33 -17.05
C LEU A 141 -23.89 -0.01 -17.06
N ILE A 142 -23.51 -0.93 -16.17
CA ILE A 142 -24.12 -2.28 -16.11
C ILE A 142 -25.59 -2.19 -15.74
N ILE A 143 -25.94 -1.43 -14.70
CA ILE A 143 -27.35 -1.24 -14.30
C ILE A 143 -28.13 -0.49 -15.38
N GLY A 144 -27.55 0.54 -15.96
CA GLY A 144 -28.19 1.33 -17.02
C GLY A 144 -28.46 0.49 -18.27
N TYR A 145 -27.50 -0.32 -18.68
CA TYR A 145 -27.65 -1.22 -19.83
C TYR A 145 -28.67 -2.33 -19.56
N ALA A 146 -28.67 -2.87 -18.33
CA ALA A 146 -29.71 -3.79 -17.91
C ALA A 146 -31.09 -3.13 -18.03
N ARG A 147 -31.26 -1.88 -17.60
CA ARG A 147 -32.57 -1.21 -17.64
C ARG A 147 -33.07 -0.91 -19.04
N ASN A 148 -32.19 -0.40 -19.91
CA ASN A 148 -32.56 0.11 -21.23
C ASN A 148 -31.53 -0.35 -22.28
N PRO A 149 -31.67 -1.56 -22.84
CA PRO A 149 -30.68 -2.10 -23.77
C PRO A 149 -30.61 -1.36 -25.11
N SER A 150 -31.66 -0.62 -25.49
CA SER A 150 -31.69 0.20 -26.71
C SER A 150 -30.65 1.33 -26.70
N LEU A 151 -30.24 1.82 -25.53
CA LEU A 151 -29.34 2.97 -25.38
C LEU A 151 -27.87 2.57 -25.20
N LYS A 152 -27.49 1.31 -25.48
CA LYS A 152 -26.16 0.75 -25.19
C LYS A 152 -25.00 1.62 -25.67
N GLN A 153 -25.10 2.18 -26.87
CA GLN A 153 -24.02 2.92 -27.52
C GLN A 153 -23.77 4.25 -26.80
N GLN A 154 -24.84 4.92 -26.38
CA GLN A 154 -24.77 6.19 -25.66
C GLN A 154 -24.27 5.98 -24.23
N LEU A 155 -24.79 4.97 -23.51
CA LEU A 155 -24.33 4.66 -22.17
C LEU A 155 -22.84 4.28 -22.15
N PHE A 156 -22.40 3.48 -23.13
CA PHE A 156 -20.99 3.11 -23.24
C PHE A 156 -20.13 4.35 -23.53
N SER A 157 -20.55 5.24 -24.43
CA SER A 157 -19.84 6.49 -24.70
C SER A 157 -19.68 7.35 -23.43
N TYR A 158 -20.73 7.48 -22.62
CA TYR A 158 -20.67 8.19 -21.34
C TYR A 158 -19.78 7.50 -20.31
N ALA A 159 -19.75 6.16 -20.28
CA ALA A 159 -18.85 5.41 -19.42
C ALA A 159 -17.38 5.62 -19.80
N ILE A 160 -17.06 5.63 -21.10
CA ILE A 160 -15.70 5.90 -21.58
C ILE A 160 -15.29 7.35 -21.30
N LEU A 161 -16.20 8.31 -21.44
CA LEU A 161 -15.93 9.70 -21.04
C LEU A 161 -15.61 9.79 -19.53
N GLY A 162 -16.43 9.14 -18.68
CA GLY A 162 -16.20 9.08 -17.25
C GLY A 162 -14.86 8.41 -16.89
N PHE A 163 -14.51 7.33 -17.59
CA PHE A 163 -13.21 6.67 -17.48
C PHE A 163 -12.06 7.62 -17.83
N ALA A 164 -12.12 8.29 -18.98
CA ALA A 164 -11.08 9.21 -19.43
C ALA A 164 -10.85 10.37 -18.45
N LEU A 165 -11.92 10.93 -17.87
CA LEU A 165 -11.82 11.98 -16.86
C LEU A 165 -11.22 11.46 -15.54
N SER A 166 -11.57 10.24 -15.14
CA SER A 166 -10.97 9.62 -13.94
C SER A 166 -9.48 9.34 -14.17
N GLU A 167 -9.11 8.77 -15.32
CA GLU A 167 -7.72 8.55 -15.76
C GLU A 167 -6.90 9.83 -15.74
N ALA A 168 -7.44 10.93 -16.26
CA ALA A 168 -6.76 12.22 -16.26
C ALA A 168 -6.36 12.68 -14.84
N MET A 169 -7.20 12.41 -13.83
CA MET A 169 -6.90 12.73 -12.44
C MET A 169 -5.85 11.80 -11.82
N GLY A 170 -5.88 10.50 -12.11
CA GLY A 170 -4.86 9.56 -11.63
C GLY A 170 -3.49 9.81 -12.27
N LEU A 171 -3.46 10.04 -13.59
CA LEU A 171 -2.24 10.42 -14.29
C LEU A 171 -1.70 11.77 -13.84
N PHE A 172 -2.56 12.72 -13.47
CA PHE A 172 -2.13 13.97 -12.86
C PHE A 172 -1.44 13.76 -11.51
N CYS A 173 -1.97 12.86 -10.67
CA CYS A 173 -1.33 12.48 -9.41
C CYS A 173 0.03 11.80 -9.65
N LEU A 174 0.09 10.88 -10.61
CA LEU A 174 1.31 10.17 -10.99
C LEU A 174 2.37 11.12 -11.58
N MET A 175 1.96 12.10 -12.39
CA MET A 175 2.81 13.16 -12.89
C MET A 175 3.45 13.97 -11.76
N MET A 176 2.66 14.38 -10.76
CA MET A 176 3.19 15.10 -9.59
C MET A 176 4.13 14.23 -8.76
N ALA A 177 3.83 12.93 -8.62
CA ALA A 177 4.72 11.99 -7.93
C ALA A 177 6.08 11.88 -8.65
N PHE A 178 6.11 11.79 -9.98
CA PHE A 178 7.37 11.78 -10.73
C PHE A 178 8.11 13.11 -10.69
N LEU A 179 7.40 14.24 -10.68
CA LEU A 179 8.02 15.55 -10.52
C LEU A 179 8.72 15.63 -9.14
N LEU A 180 8.06 15.18 -8.07
CA LEU A 180 8.65 15.11 -6.73
C LEU A 180 9.82 14.11 -6.60
N LEU A 181 9.86 13.05 -7.42
CA LEU A 181 10.89 12.00 -7.33
C LEU A 181 12.14 12.34 -8.15
N PHE A 182 11.98 13.00 -9.30
CA PHE A 182 13.07 13.22 -10.26
C PHE A 182 13.46 14.68 -10.49
N ALA A 183 12.59 15.65 -10.18
CA ALA A 183 12.85 17.06 -10.47
C ALA A 183 13.23 17.91 -9.25
N PHE A 184 12.95 17.43 -8.03
CA PHE A 184 13.39 18.02 -6.76
C PHE A 184 14.26 17.03 -6.00
#